data_AF-A0A916LL14-F1
#
_entry.id   AF-A0A916LL14-F1
#
_cell.length_a   1.000
_cell.length_b   1.000
_cell.length_c   1.000
_cell.angle_alpha   90.00
_cell.angle_beta   90.00
_cell.angle_gamma   90.00
#
_symmetry.space_group_name_H-M   'P 1'
#
loop_
_entity.id
_entity.type
_entity.pdbx_description
1 polymer ?
#
loop_
_entity_poly.entity_id
_entity_poly.type
_entity_poly.pdbx_seq_one_letter_code
_entity_poly.pdbx_strand_id
1 'polypeptide(L)'
;MKAVDENEPVFPIGIVARKLGISEHTIRLYEREGLIIPYKKESGHRLFSMRDMERIECIKKTINEKKISIAGIRRLLALIPCWEIKGCEDEIKLNCPAYVDYEKPCWLHKEQLKGDCATNECRECPVYNSIKSCDELKELLKRYIENVSI
;
A
#
# COMPACT_ATOMS: atom_id res chain seq x y z
N MET A 1 -11.43 19.64 -21.81
CA MET A 1 -10.89 18.32 -21.41
C MET A 1 -10.90 18.27 -19.90
N LYS A 2 -11.68 17.39 -19.25
CA LYS A 2 -11.65 17.27 -17.78
C LYS A 2 -10.28 16.72 -17.36
N ALA A 3 -9.70 17.27 -16.30
CA ALA A 3 -8.52 16.68 -15.67
C ALA A 3 -8.84 15.25 -15.26
N VAL A 4 -7.95 14.30 -15.56
CA VAL A 4 -8.08 12.91 -15.12
C VAL A 4 -7.86 12.89 -13.61
N ASP A 5 -8.80 12.33 -12.84
CA ASP A 5 -8.60 12.11 -11.41
C ASP A 5 -7.47 11.08 -11.23
N GLU A 6 -6.42 11.47 -10.49
CA GLU A 6 -5.23 10.63 -10.27
C GLU A 6 -5.54 9.32 -9.54
N ASN A 7 -6.69 9.24 -8.85
CA ASN A 7 -7.15 8.08 -8.10
C ASN A 7 -8.08 7.19 -8.92
N GLU A 8 -8.62 7.67 -10.04
CA GLU A 8 -9.55 6.90 -10.86
C GLU A 8 -8.80 5.76 -11.57
N PRO A 9 -9.16 4.49 -11.31
CA PRO A 9 -8.49 3.36 -11.92
C PRO A 9 -8.97 3.18 -13.36
N VAL A 10 -8.19 3.66 -14.33
CA VAL A 10 -8.54 3.61 -15.77
C VAL A 10 -7.53 2.86 -16.63
N PHE A 11 -6.34 2.53 -16.10
CA PHE A 11 -5.27 1.88 -16.86
C PHE A 11 -5.29 0.36 -16.69
N PRO A 12 -5.48 -0.43 -17.76
CA PRO A 12 -5.32 -1.88 -17.72
C PRO A 12 -3.89 -2.31 -17.41
N ILE A 13 -3.73 -3.48 -16.79
CA ILE A 13 -2.41 -4.02 -16.39
C ILE A 13 -1.37 -4.01 -17.51
N GLY A 14 -1.74 -4.35 -18.75
CA GLY A 14 -0.82 -4.36 -19.89
C GLY A 14 -0.33 -2.97 -20.29
N ILE A 15 -1.15 -1.92 -20.10
CA ILE A 15 -0.70 -0.53 -20.30
C ILE A 15 0.31 -0.14 -19.23
N VAL A 16 0.03 -0.47 -17.97
CA VAL A 16 0.90 -0.19 -16.82
C VAL A 16 2.25 -0.88 -16.99
N ALA A 17 2.23 -2.18 -17.30
CA ALA A 17 3.42 -2.99 -17.56
C ALA A 17 4.33 -2.35 -18.61
N ARG A 18 3.78 -1.95 -19.76
CA ARG A 18 4.55 -1.26 -20.81
C ARG A 18 5.09 0.10 -20.37
N LYS A 19 4.27 0.93 -19.72
CA LYS A 19 4.68 2.27 -19.28
C LYS A 19 5.79 2.23 -18.22
N LEU A 20 5.77 1.24 -17.33
CA LEU A 20 6.75 1.11 -16.25
C LEU A 20 7.93 0.19 -16.63
N GLY A 21 7.90 -0.44 -17.81
CA GLY A 21 8.97 -1.32 -18.27
C GLY A 21 9.14 -2.59 -17.42
N ILE A 22 8.03 -3.15 -16.90
CA ILE A 22 8.02 -4.40 -16.13
C ILE A 22 6.95 -5.36 -16.68
N SER A 23 7.07 -6.66 -16.39
CA SER A 23 6.10 -7.64 -16.87
C SER A 23 4.77 -7.56 -16.11
N GLU A 24 3.66 -7.96 -16.73
CA GLU A 24 2.39 -8.15 -16.01
C GLU A 24 2.51 -9.17 -14.88
N HIS A 25 3.37 -10.19 -15.06
CA HIS A 25 3.66 -11.18 -14.02
C HIS A 25 4.26 -10.52 -12.78
N THR A 26 5.19 -9.57 -12.95
CA THR A 26 5.80 -8.80 -11.86
C THR A 26 4.76 -7.96 -11.12
N ILE A 27 3.84 -7.29 -11.83
CA ILE A 27 2.76 -6.54 -11.19
C ILE A 27 1.84 -7.46 -10.38
N ARG A 28 1.50 -8.63 -10.91
CA ARG A 28 0.71 -9.65 -10.19
C ARG A 28 1.47 -10.22 -9.00
N LEU A 29 2.79 -10.33 -9.08
CA LEU A 29 3.63 -10.70 -7.93
C LEU A 29 3.52 -9.63 -6.84
N TYR A 30 3.65 -8.35 -7.17
CA TYR A 30 3.48 -7.26 -6.19
C TYR A 30 2.09 -7.26 -5.54
N GLU A 31 1.04 -7.54 -6.31
CA GLU A 31 -0.32 -7.71 -5.78
C GLU A 31 -0.41 -8.90 -4.81
N ARG A 32 0.08 -10.08 -5.20
CA ARG A 32 0.04 -11.28 -4.34
C ARG A 32 0.81 -11.09 -3.04
N GLU A 33 1.93 -10.37 -3.12
CA GLU A 33 2.76 -10.04 -1.96
C GLU A 33 2.20 -8.87 -1.13
N GLY A 34 1.02 -8.34 -1.50
CA GLY A 34 0.33 -7.29 -0.76
C GLY A 34 0.99 -5.92 -0.82
N LEU A 35 1.89 -5.69 -1.78
CA LEU A 35 2.54 -4.39 -1.97
C LEU A 35 1.63 -3.37 -2.66
N ILE A 36 0.65 -3.86 -3.42
CA ILE A 36 -0.34 -3.06 -4.15
C ILE A 36 -1.73 -3.71 -4.07
N ILE A 37 -2.78 -2.88 -4.13
CA ILE A 37 -4.18 -3.30 -4.20
C ILE A 37 -4.79 -2.70 -5.47
N PRO A 38 -4.90 -3.46 -6.57
CA PRO A 38 -5.53 -2.96 -7.79
C PRO A 38 -7.05 -2.87 -7.63
N TYR A 39 -7.68 -2.03 -8.44
CA TYR A 39 -9.13 -2.14 -8.65
C TYR A 39 -9.41 -3.36 -9.53
N LYS A 40 -10.37 -4.20 -9.14
CA LYS A 40 -10.82 -5.35 -9.93
C LYS A 40 -12.23 -5.08 -10.42
N LYS A 41 -12.42 -5.08 -11.74
CA LYS A 41 -13.76 -5.15 -12.33
C LYS A 41 -14.43 -6.47 -11.95
N GLU A 42 -15.76 -6.53 -12.06
CA GLU A 42 -16.54 -7.77 -11.95
C GLU A 42 -16.01 -8.87 -12.89
N SER A 43 -15.54 -8.49 -14.07
CA SER A 43 -14.93 -9.42 -15.04
C SER A 43 -13.55 -9.96 -14.61
N GLY A 44 -13.01 -9.54 -13.46
CA GLY A 44 -11.68 -9.90 -12.96
C GLY A 44 -10.52 -9.10 -13.58
N HIS A 45 -10.79 -8.19 -14.51
CA HIS A 45 -9.77 -7.32 -15.10
C HIS A 45 -9.28 -6.30 -14.06
N ARG A 46 -7.96 -6.14 -13.99
CA ARG A 46 -7.30 -5.17 -13.10
C ARG A 46 -7.20 -3.82 -13.80
N LEU A 47 -7.61 -2.78 -13.09
CA LEU A 47 -7.37 -1.41 -13.45
C LEU A 47 -6.53 -0.73 -12.37
N PHE A 48 -5.74 0.22 -12.84
CA PHE A 48 -4.81 0.99 -12.06
C PHE A 48 -5.04 2.46 -12.33
N SER A 49 -4.86 3.26 -11.29
CA SER A 49 -4.89 4.72 -11.30
C SER A 49 -3.47 5.26 -11.53
N MET A 50 -3.34 6.57 -11.78
CA MET A 50 -2.00 7.18 -11.85
C MET A 50 -1.23 6.96 -10.54
N ARG A 51 -1.92 7.08 -9.42
CA ARG A 51 -1.39 6.83 -8.08
C ARG A 51 -0.86 5.40 -7.89
N ASP A 52 -1.55 4.39 -8.43
CA ASP A 52 -1.03 3.02 -8.36
C ASP A 52 0.26 2.87 -9.16
N MET A 53 0.36 3.55 -10.30
CA MET A 53 1.55 3.51 -11.14
C MET A 53 2.76 4.14 -10.43
N GLU A 54 2.57 5.24 -9.70
CA GLU A 54 3.60 5.86 -8.87
C GLU A 54 4.09 4.91 -7.78
N ARG A 55 3.17 4.24 -7.08
CA ARG A 55 3.50 3.21 -6.10
C ARG A 55 4.28 2.05 -6.72
N ILE A 56 3.86 1.53 -7.88
CA ILE A 56 4.54 0.44 -8.57
C ILE A 56 5.95 0.86 -9.01
N GLU A 57 6.11 2.08 -9.53
CA GLU A 57 7.43 2.60 -9.93
C GLU A 57 8.34 2.77 -8.70
N CYS A 58 7.82 3.23 -7.57
CA CYS A 58 8.56 3.28 -6.31
C CYS A 58 9.02 1.88 -5.85
N ILE A 59 8.13 0.88 -5.87
CA ILE A 59 8.47 -0.51 -5.51
C ILE A 59 9.57 -1.03 -6.42
N LYS A 60 9.41 -0.85 -7.74
CA LYS A 60 10.40 -1.25 -8.75
C LYS A 60 11.77 -0.61 -8.49
N LYS A 61 11.84 0.71 -8.27
CA LYS A 61 13.10 1.42 -7.97
C LYS A 61 13.73 0.92 -6.66
N THR A 62 12.92 0.70 -5.64
CA THR A 62 13.36 0.16 -4.35
C THR A 62 14.02 -1.22 -4.50
N ILE A 63 13.44 -2.09 -5.32
CA ILE A 63 14.02 -3.41 -5.61
C ILE A 63 15.30 -3.27 -6.46
N ASN A 64 15.23 -2.51 -7.56
CA ASN A 64 16.29 -2.52 -8.57
C ASN A 64 17.51 -1.69 -8.17
N GLU A 65 17.29 -0.53 -7.54
CA GLU A 65 18.34 0.43 -7.19
C GLU A 65 18.80 0.27 -5.75
N LYS A 66 17.87 0.07 -4.81
CA LYS A 66 18.20 -0.04 -3.38
C LYS A 66 18.39 -1.48 -2.91
N LYS A 67 18.13 -2.46 -3.78
CA LYS A 67 18.30 -3.91 -3.52
C LYS A 67 17.51 -4.41 -2.31
N ILE A 68 16.42 -3.74 -1.97
CA ILE A 68 15.51 -4.20 -0.91
C ILE A 68 14.58 -5.26 -1.49
N SER A 69 14.45 -6.39 -0.79
CA SER A 69 13.60 -7.50 -1.22
C SER A 69 12.11 -7.17 -1.05
N ILE A 70 11.25 -7.94 -1.73
CA ILE A 70 9.78 -7.82 -1.56
C ILE A 70 9.38 -7.99 -0.09
N ALA A 71 9.95 -8.95 0.62
CA ALA A 71 9.70 -9.15 2.05
C ALA A 71 10.16 -7.94 2.88
N GLY A 72 11.27 -7.29 2.50
CA GLY A 72 11.73 -6.05 3.11
C GLY A 72 10.74 -4.90 2.91
N ILE A 73 10.26 -4.69 1.68
CA ILE A 73 9.25 -3.67 1.38
C ILE A 73 7.96 -3.94 2.15
N ARG A 74 7.51 -5.20 2.19
CA ARG A 74 6.30 -5.59 2.93
C ARG A 74 6.41 -5.26 4.43
N ARG A 75 7.56 -5.54 5.04
CA ARG A 75 7.85 -5.17 6.43
C ARG A 75 7.88 -3.65 6.64
N LEU A 76 8.48 -2.90 5.71
CA LEU A 76 8.44 -1.43 5.77
C LEU A 76 7.01 -0.88 5.72
N LEU A 77 6.14 -1.48 4.90
CA LEU A 77 4.72 -1.11 4.85
C LEU A 77 3.96 -1.54 6.13
N ALA A 78 4.41 -2.59 6.82
CA ALA A 78 3.85 -2.99 8.12
C ALA A 78 4.09 -1.96 9.23
N LEU A 79 5.12 -1.12 9.08
CA LEU A 79 5.44 -0.06 10.04
C LEU A 79 4.58 1.21 9.89
N ILE A 80 3.65 1.24 8.93
CA ILE A 80 2.73 2.37 8.80
C ILE A 80 1.88 2.46 10.07
N PRO A 81 1.86 3.60 10.79
CA PRO A 81 1.14 3.73 12.04
C PRO A 81 -0.37 3.90 11.78
N CYS A 82 -1.03 2.80 11.40
CA CYS A 82 -2.43 2.80 11.01
C CYS A 82 -3.34 3.28 12.15
N TRP A 83 -2.95 3.04 13.39
CA TRP A 83 -3.66 3.49 14.60
C TRP A 83 -3.64 5.01 14.78
N GLU A 84 -2.56 5.70 14.41
CA GLU A 84 -2.50 7.16 14.44
C GLU A 84 -3.31 7.76 13.30
N ILE A 85 -3.15 7.20 12.09
CA ILE A 85 -3.89 7.65 10.90
C ILE A 85 -5.41 7.49 11.08
N LYS A 86 -5.83 6.41 11.77
CA LYS A 86 -7.24 6.09 12.01
C LYS A 86 -7.77 6.60 13.34
N GLY A 87 -6.91 7.08 14.25
CA GLY A 87 -7.31 7.48 15.60
C GLY A 87 -7.85 6.33 16.45
N CYS A 88 -7.18 5.17 16.43
CA CYS A 88 -7.59 4.02 17.24
C CYS A 88 -7.33 4.26 18.73
N GLU A 89 -8.32 3.97 19.57
CA GLU A 89 -8.16 3.88 21.02
C GLU A 89 -7.19 2.76 21.41
N ASP A 90 -6.48 2.93 22.53
CA ASP A 90 -5.43 1.99 22.96
C ASP A 90 -5.96 0.57 23.19
N GLU A 91 -7.17 0.42 23.73
CA GLU A 91 -7.79 -0.89 23.95
C GLU A 91 -8.00 -1.66 22.63
N ILE A 92 -8.40 -0.97 21.57
CA ILE A 92 -8.58 -1.54 20.24
C ILE A 92 -7.20 -1.83 19.61
N LYS A 93 -6.28 -0.88 19.72
CA LYS A 93 -4.94 -0.94 19.15
C LYS A 93 -4.15 -2.15 19.68
N LEU A 94 -4.13 -2.35 21.00
CA LEU A 94 -3.36 -3.43 21.65
C LEU A 94 -3.83 -4.83 21.25
N ASN A 95 -5.08 -4.96 20.83
CA ASN A 95 -5.68 -6.22 20.38
C ASN A 95 -5.79 -6.33 18.85
N CYS A 96 -5.25 -5.36 18.10
CA CYS A 96 -5.35 -5.33 16.65
C CYS A 96 -4.25 -6.21 16.02
N PRO A 97 -4.60 -7.18 15.14
CA PRO A 97 -3.60 -8.05 14.50
C PRO A 97 -2.56 -7.26 13.70
N ALA A 98 -2.97 -6.14 13.08
CA ALA A 98 -2.07 -5.28 12.32
C ALA A 98 -1.12 -4.42 13.18
N TYR A 99 -1.42 -4.25 14.47
CA TYR A 99 -0.51 -3.55 15.39
C TYR A 99 0.58 -4.49 15.91
N VAL A 100 0.22 -5.75 16.17
CA VAL A 100 1.14 -6.74 16.74
C VAL A 100 1.99 -7.47 15.70
N ASP A 101 1.53 -7.55 14.44
CA ASP A 101 2.28 -8.17 13.33
C ASP A 101 3.16 -7.13 12.61
N TYR A 102 4.48 -7.34 12.66
CA TYR A 102 5.48 -6.49 11.99
C TYR A 102 5.87 -7.01 10.59
N GLU A 103 5.31 -8.13 10.16
CA GLU A 103 5.59 -8.72 8.87
C GLU A 103 4.68 -8.16 7.78
N LYS A 104 3.43 -7.82 8.10
CA LYS A 104 2.39 -7.55 7.12
C LYS A 104 1.69 -6.20 7.40
N PRO A 105 1.47 -5.37 6.38
CA PRO A 105 0.65 -4.17 6.53
C PRO A 105 -0.80 -4.53 6.87
N CYS A 106 -1.51 -3.58 7.47
CA CYS A 106 -2.86 -3.82 7.99
C CYS A 106 -3.82 -4.42 6.97
N TRP A 107 -3.72 -4.03 5.69
CA TRP A 107 -4.59 -4.54 4.63
C TRP A 107 -4.38 -6.02 4.27
N LEU A 108 -3.29 -6.64 4.73
CA LEU A 108 -3.10 -8.09 4.63
C LEU A 108 -3.69 -8.87 5.83
N HIS A 109 -4.22 -8.17 6.83
CA HIS A 109 -4.98 -8.74 7.95
C HIS A 109 -6.49 -8.60 7.79
N LYS A 110 -6.96 -8.23 6.59
CA LYS A 110 -8.34 -7.78 6.35
C LYS A 110 -9.40 -8.69 6.98
N GLU A 111 -9.23 -10.00 6.89
CA GLU A 111 -10.16 -11.00 7.42
C GLU A 111 -10.20 -11.07 8.97
N GLN A 112 -9.13 -10.63 9.64
CA GLN A 112 -9.00 -10.62 11.10
C GLN A 112 -9.26 -9.22 11.72
N LEU A 113 -9.36 -8.17 10.90
CA LEU A 113 -9.66 -6.83 11.38
C LEU A 113 -11.11 -6.74 11.87
N LYS A 114 -11.37 -5.77 12.76
CA LYS A 114 -12.68 -5.48 13.35
C LYS A 114 -13.13 -4.05 13.01
N GLY A 115 -14.41 -3.75 13.26
CA GLY A 115 -14.99 -2.41 13.03
C GLY A 115 -14.86 -1.95 11.58
N ASP A 116 -14.64 -0.65 11.37
CA ASP A 116 -14.45 -0.03 10.06
C ASP A 116 -13.34 -0.67 9.22
N CYS A 117 -12.29 -1.16 9.87
CA CYS A 117 -11.18 -1.82 9.19
C CYS A 117 -11.60 -3.19 8.61
N ALA A 118 -12.64 -3.82 9.15
CA ALA A 118 -13.23 -5.06 8.62
C ALA A 118 -14.13 -4.78 7.40
N THR A 119 -14.82 -3.65 7.37
CA THR A 119 -15.86 -3.35 6.37
C THR A 119 -15.37 -2.50 5.20
N ASN A 120 -14.46 -1.55 5.42
CA ASN A 120 -14.05 -0.59 4.40
C ASN A 120 -13.07 -1.18 3.37
N GLU A 121 -13.18 -0.75 2.11
CA GLU A 121 -12.21 -1.13 1.09
C GLU A 121 -10.81 -0.58 1.40
N CYS A 122 -9.83 -1.47 1.58
CA CYS A 122 -8.47 -1.06 1.92
C CYS A 122 -7.85 -0.16 0.86
N ARG A 123 -8.25 -0.33 -0.40
CA ARG A 123 -7.81 0.51 -1.52
C ARG A 123 -8.19 1.99 -1.34
N GLU A 124 -9.28 2.27 -0.65
CA GLU A 124 -9.80 3.61 -0.41
C GLU A 124 -9.42 4.13 0.99
N CYS A 125 -8.89 3.26 1.85
CA CYS A 125 -8.50 3.58 3.21
C CYS A 125 -7.35 4.61 3.27
N PRO A 126 -7.42 5.63 4.16
CA PRO A 126 -6.34 6.60 4.38
C PRO A 126 -4.99 5.96 4.72
N VAL A 127 -4.97 4.76 5.30
CA VAL A 127 -3.73 4.05 5.65
C VAL A 127 -3.02 3.52 4.42
N TYR A 128 -3.73 2.88 3.48
CA TYR A 128 -3.13 2.47 2.21
C TYR A 128 -2.80 3.69 1.35
N ASN A 129 -3.59 4.75 1.48
CA ASN A 129 -3.42 6.01 0.79
C ASN A 129 -2.53 7.02 1.55
N SER A 130 -1.78 6.62 2.57
CA SER A 130 -0.83 7.52 3.23
C SER A 130 0.52 7.58 2.50
N ILE A 131 0.78 6.63 1.60
CA ILE A 131 2.02 6.51 0.84
C ILE A 131 1.69 6.42 -0.65
N LYS A 132 2.03 7.46 -1.39
CA LYS A 132 1.99 7.49 -2.87
C LYS A 132 3.34 7.09 -3.45
N SER A 133 4.43 7.45 -2.78
CA SER A 133 5.80 7.29 -3.26
C SER A 133 6.76 6.85 -2.16
N CYS A 134 7.99 6.54 -2.55
CA CYS A 134 9.05 6.13 -1.63
C CYS A 134 9.46 7.27 -0.69
N ASP A 135 9.40 8.52 -1.16
CA ASP A 135 9.76 9.69 -0.37
C ASP A 135 8.74 9.90 0.76
N GLU A 136 7.45 9.70 0.49
CA GLU A 136 6.41 9.81 1.51
C GLU A 136 6.55 8.75 2.61
N LEU A 137 6.88 7.50 2.26
CA LEU A 137 7.14 6.46 3.26
C LEU A 137 8.35 6.83 4.13
N LYS A 138 9.43 7.35 3.52
CA LYS A 138 10.61 7.79 4.26
C LYS A 138 10.29 8.92 5.23
N GLU A 139 9.54 9.94 4.78
CA GLU A 139 9.13 11.05 5.63
C GLU A 139 8.18 10.61 6.75
N LEU A 140 7.26 9.69 6.47
CA LEU A 140 6.37 9.10 7.47
C LEU A 140 7.17 8.38 8.56
N LEU A 141 8.10 7.51 8.16
CA LEU A 141 8.94 6.77 9.11
C LEU A 141 9.87 7.70 9.89
N LYS A 142 10.43 8.72 9.24
CA LYS A 142 11.30 9.72 9.89
C LYS A 142 10.56 10.45 11.01
N ARG A 143 9.35 10.95 10.73
CA ARG A 143 8.51 11.61 11.75
C ARG A 143 8.24 10.68 12.93
N TYR A 144 7.93 9.42 12.66
CA TYR A 144 7.67 8.45 13.71
C TYR A 144 8.91 8.19 14.59
N ILE A 145 10.08 8.02 13.99
CA ILE A 145 11.35 7.81 14.73
C ILE A 145 11.72 9.05 15.57
N GLU A 146 11.53 10.25 15.02
CA GLU A 146 11.77 11.51 15.73
C GLU A 146 10.82 11.68 16.93
N ASN A 147 9.58 11.22 16.83
CA ASN A 147 8.57 11.29 17.90
C ASN A 147 8.75 10.21 18.99
N VAL A 148 9.50 9.14 18.72
CA VAL A 148 9.77 8.05 19.69
C VAL A 148 11.10 8.25 20.43
N SER A 149 11.94 9.18 19.96
CA SER A 149 13.19 9.56 20.61
C SER A 149 12.92 10.47 21.82
N ILE A 150 12.45 9.87 22.92
CA ILE A 150 12.40 10.44 24.27
C ILE A 150 13.41 9.70 25.15
#